data_AF-A0A7W5BFU4-F1
#
_entry.id   AF-A0A7W5BFU4-F1
#
_cell.length_a   1.000
_cell.length_b   1.000
_cell.length_c   1.000
_cell.angle_alpha   90.00
_cell.angle_beta   90.00
_cell.angle_gamma   90.00
#
_symmetry.space_group_name_H-M   'P 1'
#
loop_
_entity.id
_entity.type
_entity.pdbx_description
1 polymer ?
#
loop_
_entity_poly.entity_id
_entity_poly.type
_entity_poly.pdbx_seq_one_letter_code
_entity_poly.pdbx_strand_id
1 'polypeptide(L)'
;MSIKEMKARVKSMMAAKYGIPLPGNLAPREDAELEAAFFVRAQDAKVIRVVCRKSHYAISFRTAGEHTLYRINQGNPCKGHKIMTKSIKPVRAQGDAIQYSYEGLSEDDFAQFRGLVGYPVAYPEKQSGPLEGIWAIKNANGIQRMPIQEARSVQDLSGFFTGDYDMHDLLKFSHGRCNRILAGTPDEASAIDAFNSAILNEDKERKNRVTASLAATPEARLRASEYALIRHGAQTSFFSYLLGPGRHELEVPENPKFLQLEAAVNNIDPNICIFDPQGQAYILKGVAEIYSYYALNNLLDQIPFYYFFKDLRSDPLYKKELKKFSIEINSYIKGCMQEETS
;
A
#
# COMPACT_ATOMS: atom_id res chain seq x y z
N MET A 1 9.07 -0.97 28.79
CA MET A 1 9.55 0.21 28.07
C MET A 1 8.30 0.90 27.53
N SER A 2 8.07 2.16 27.87
CA SER A 2 6.92 2.93 27.37
C SER A 2 7.02 3.18 25.86
N ILE A 3 5.91 3.51 25.19
CA ILE A 3 5.91 3.94 23.77
C ILE A 3 6.91 5.08 23.51
N LYS A 4 7.01 6.04 24.45
CA LYS A 4 7.95 7.15 24.36
C LYS A 4 9.41 6.67 24.42
N GLU A 5 9.73 5.75 25.33
CA GLU A 5 11.06 5.16 25.45
C GLU A 5 11.43 4.31 24.22
N MET A 6 10.47 3.56 23.65
CA MET A 6 10.68 2.79 22.42
C MET A 6 10.94 3.70 21.22
N LYS A 7 10.15 4.77 21.06
CA LYS A 7 10.39 5.76 20.00
C LYS A 7 11.77 6.39 20.14
N ALA A 8 12.16 6.79 21.36
CA ALA A 8 13.49 7.32 21.61
C ALA A 8 14.60 6.30 21.27
N ARG A 9 14.42 5.03 21.67
CA ARG A 9 15.40 3.97 21.39
C ARG A 9 15.53 3.68 19.90
N VAL A 10 14.42 3.55 19.17
CA VAL A 10 14.40 3.36 17.72
C VAL A 10 15.12 4.52 17.03
N LYS A 11 14.84 5.78 17.42
CA LYS A 11 15.56 6.96 16.90
C LYS A 11 17.07 6.86 17.15
N SER A 12 17.50 6.49 18.36
CA SER A 12 18.93 6.30 18.68
C SER A 12 19.57 5.18 17.87
N MET A 13 18.89 4.04 17.73
CA MET A 13 19.37 2.92 16.92
C MET A 13 19.52 3.30 15.45
N MET A 14 18.55 4.04 14.90
CA MET A 14 18.59 4.50 13.52
C MET A 14 19.74 5.48 13.28
N ALA A 15 19.94 6.44 14.19
CA ALA A 15 21.07 7.37 14.11
C ALA A 15 22.42 6.62 14.20
N ALA A 16 22.52 5.58 15.04
CA ALA A 16 23.73 4.76 15.14
C ALA A 16 23.97 3.91 13.87
N LYS A 17 22.91 3.37 13.28
CA LYS A 17 22.99 2.46 12.12
C LYS A 17 23.19 3.19 10.79
N TYR A 18 22.52 4.32 10.61
CA TYR A 18 22.47 5.04 9.32
C TYR A 18 23.14 6.42 9.37
N GLY A 19 23.65 6.83 10.53
CA GLY A 19 24.30 8.13 10.72
C GLY A 19 23.31 9.29 10.85
N ILE A 20 23.84 10.52 10.87
CA ILE A 20 23.02 11.74 10.82
C ILE A 20 22.71 12.05 9.36
N PRO A 21 21.43 12.12 8.95
CA PRO A 21 21.08 12.43 7.58
C PRO A 21 21.54 13.84 7.19
N LEU A 22 22.17 13.96 6.02
CA LEU A 22 22.65 15.23 5.49
C LEU A 22 21.66 15.81 4.47
N PRO A 23 21.35 17.12 4.53
CA PRO A 23 20.57 17.79 3.50
C PRO A 23 21.23 17.61 2.12
N GLY A 24 20.43 17.36 1.08
CA GLY A 24 20.90 17.17 -0.30
C GLY A 24 21.11 15.73 -0.75
N ASN A 25 21.06 14.74 0.16
CA ASN A 25 21.15 13.32 -0.22
C ASN A 25 19.86 12.77 -0.86
N LEU A 26 18.74 13.48 -0.73
CA LEU A 26 17.47 13.13 -1.34
C LEU A 26 17.06 14.24 -2.31
N ALA A 27 16.98 13.90 -3.59
CA ALA A 27 16.53 14.81 -4.63
C ALA A 27 15.05 14.56 -4.94
N PRO A 28 14.24 15.62 -5.07
CA PRO A 28 12.93 15.51 -5.67
C PRO A 28 13.01 14.88 -7.06
N ARG A 29 11.95 14.15 -7.42
CA ARG A 29 11.78 13.46 -8.69
C ARG A 29 10.65 14.08 -9.48
N GLU A 30 10.83 14.15 -10.79
CA GLU A 30 9.81 14.57 -11.74
C GLU A 30 8.81 13.45 -12.02
N ASP A 31 7.62 13.80 -12.54
CA ASP A 31 6.53 12.85 -12.75
C ASP A 31 6.91 11.68 -13.68
N ALA A 32 7.70 11.95 -14.72
CA ALA A 32 8.21 10.93 -15.64
C ALA A 32 9.20 9.96 -14.96
N GLU A 33 9.99 10.43 -13.98
CA GLU A 33 10.89 9.55 -13.23
C GLU A 33 10.12 8.60 -12.32
N LEU A 34 8.98 9.03 -11.76
CA LEU A 34 8.12 8.18 -10.93
C LEU A 34 7.46 7.06 -11.76
N GLU A 35 7.01 7.38 -12.96
CA GLU A 35 6.45 6.40 -13.91
C GLU A 35 7.51 5.43 -14.43
N ALA A 36 8.70 5.95 -14.79
CA ALA A 36 9.83 5.11 -15.20
C ALA A 36 10.32 4.19 -14.09
N ALA A 37 10.13 4.58 -12.82
CA ALA A 37 10.38 3.74 -11.66
C ALA A 37 9.18 2.86 -11.25
N PHE A 38 8.12 2.85 -12.06
CA PHE A 38 6.93 2.00 -11.94
C PHE A 38 6.09 2.20 -10.67
N PHE A 39 6.07 3.42 -10.11
CA PHE A 39 5.24 3.74 -8.94
C PHE A 39 3.81 4.11 -9.34
N VAL A 40 3.66 5.20 -10.09
CA VAL A 40 2.38 5.76 -10.55
C VAL A 40 2.58 6.35 -11.94
N ARG A 41 1.52 6.48 -12.75
CA ARG A 41 1.58 7.19 -14.04
C ARG A 41 1.97 8.65 -13.83
N ALA A 42 2.71 9.25 -14.76
CA ALA A 42 3.14 10.64 -14.66
C ALA A 42 1.95 11.62 -14.58
N GLN A 43 0.88 11.36 -15.35
CA GLN A 43 -0.33 12.18 -15.29
C GLN A 43 -1.03 12.13 -13.92
N ASP A 44 -0.97 10.98 -13.24
CA ASP A 44 -1.58 10.81 -11.93
C ASP A 44 -0.69 11.44 -10.85
N ALA A 45 0.63 11.30 -10.97
CA ALA A 45 1.60 11.97 -10.10
C ALA A 45 1.37 13.48 -10.06
N LYS A 46 1.19 14.10 -11.25
CA LYS A 46 0.91 15.54 -11.38
C LYS A 46 -0.26 15.99 -10.51
N VAL A 47 -1.38 15.27 -10.52
CA VAL A 47 -2.56 15.64 -9.73
C VAL A 47 -2.46 15.23 -8.27
N ILE A 48 -1.76 14.13 -7.95
CA ILE A 48 -1.45 13.76 -6.57
C ILE A 48 -0.69 14.91 -5.88
N ARG A 49 0.31 15.50 -6.53
CA ARG A 49 1.03 16.67 -6.01
C ARG A 49 0.12 17.85 -5.71
N VAL A 50 -0.87 18.09 -6.58
CA VAL A 50 -1.83 19.19 -6.40
C VAL A 50 -2.67 18.94 -5.15
N VAL A 51 -3.15 17.70 -4.94
CA VAL A 51 -3.91 17.33 -3.74
C VAL A 51 -3.04 17.45 -2.49
N CYS A 52 -1.80 16.96 -2.52
CA CYS A 52 -0.85 17.09 -1.42
C CYS A 52 -0.63 18.55 -0.99
N ARG A 53 -0.41 19.46 -1.95
CA ARG A 53 -0.27 20.90 -1.66
C ARG A 53 -1.53 21.52 -1.10
N LYS A 54 -2.67 21.32 -1.77
CA LYS A 54 -3.93 21.96 -1.41
C LYS A 54 -4.47 21.49 -0.07
N SER A 55 -4.28 20.22 0.23
CA SER A 55 -4.83 19.58 1.42
C SER A 55 -3.77 19.25 2.46
N HIS A 56 -2.52 19.70 2.29
CA HIS A 56 -1.42 19.45 3.22
C HIS A 56 -1.30 17.97 3.61
N TYR A 57 -1.35 17.09 2.61
CA TYR A 57 -1.12 15.66 2.77
C TYR A 57 0.31 15.29 2.39
N ALA A 58 0.89 14.32 3.09
CA ALA A 58 1.91 13.47 2.50
C ALA A 58 1.34 12.07 2.27
N ILE A 59 1.57 11.52 1.09
CA ILE A 59 1.10 10.19 0.69
C ILE A 59 2.27 9.43 0.08
N SER A 60 2.42 8.15 0.40
CA SER A 60 3.42 7.32 -0.27
C SER A 60 2.78 6.09 -0.90
N PHE A 61 3.42 5.57 -1.94
CA PHE A 61 2.99 4.40 -2.70
C PHE A 61 4.14 3.41 -2.80
N ARG A 62 3.80 2.13 -2.78
CA ARG A 62 4.72 1.08 -3.21
C ARG A 62 4.79 1.04 -4.73
N THR A 63 5.81 0.36 -5.26
CA THR A 63 5.91 0.11 -6.69
C THR A 63 4.70 -0.69 -7.19
N ALA A 64 3.89 -0.09 -8.06
CA ALA A 64 2.78 -0.79 -8.73
C ALA A 64 3.32 -1.85 -9.71
N GLY A 65 4.43 -1.53 -10.39
CA GLY A 65 5.10 -2.37 -11.37
C GLY A 65 4.68 -2.05 -12.81
N GLU A 66 5.61 -2.23 -13.75
CA GLU A 66 5.44 -1.90 -15.17
C GLU A 66 4.14 -2.46 -15.76
N HIS A 67 3.90 -3.75 -15.57
CA HIS A 67 2.72 -4.41 -16.13
C HIS A 67 1.42 -3.92 -15.49
N THR A 68 1.44 -3.52 -14.22
CA THR A 68 0.28 -2.92 -13.55
C THR A 68 -0.03 -1.56 -14.17
N LEU A 69 0.98 -0.68 -14.34
CA LEU A 69 0.81 0.62 -14.97
C LEU A 69 0.32 0.49 -16.42
N TYR A 70 0.86 -0.48 -17.17
CA TYR A 70 0.39 -0.81 -18.52
C TYR A 70 -1.11 -1.14 -18.52
N ARG A 71 -1.59 -2.01 -17.62
CA ARG A 71 -3.02 -2.36 -17.53
C ARG A 71 -3.88 -1.19 -17.04
N ILE A 72 -3.37 -0.37 -16.13
CA ILE A 72 -4.05 0.86 -15.72
C ILE A 72 -4.25 1.79 -16.93
N ASN A 73 -3.25 1.92 -17.81
CA ASN A 73 -3.34 2.67 -19.07
C ASN A 73 -4.34 2.08 -20.07
N GLN A 74 -4.57 0.77 -20.05
CA GLN A 74 -5.60 0.12 -20.87
C GLN A 74 -7.01 0.22 -20.27
N GLY A 75 -7.19 0.94 -19.16
CA GLY A 75 -8.50 1.12 -18.53
C GLY A 75 -8.97 -0.07 -17.69
N ASN A 76 -8.08 -1.04 -17.39
CA ASN A 76 -8.44 -2.22 -16.61
C ASN A 76 -8.98 -1.85 -15.20
N PRO A 77 -9.91 -2.65 -14.65
CA PRO A 77 -10.30 -2.57 -13.26
C PRO A 77 -9.15 -3.00 -12.35
N CYS A 78 -9.09 -2.40 -11.17
CA CYS A 78 -8.11 -2.59 -10.12
C CYS A 78 -8.69 -3.51 -9.04
N LYS A 79 -7.90 -4.40 -8.44
CA LYS A 79 -8.39 -5.31 -7.40
C LYS A 79 -8.62 -4.62 -6.05
N GLY A 80 -9.69 -5.01 -5.36
CA GLY A 80 -9.99 -4.58 -3.99
C GLY A 80 -9.88 -5.75 -3.01
N HIS A 81 -10.30 -5.55 -1.76
CA HIS A 81 -10.21 -6.58 -0.70
C HIS A 81 -10.97 -7.89 -0.97
N LYS A 82 -11.84 -7.93 -1.99
CA LYS A 82 -12.53 -9.17 -2.40
C LYS A 82 -11.61 -10.14 -3.17
N ILE A 83 -10.47 -9.68 -3.69
CA ILE A 83 -9.52 -10.50 -4.45
C ILE A 83 -8.16 -10.47 -3.73
N MET A 84 -7.83 -11.57 -3.05
CA MET A 84 -6.63 -11.68 -2.22
C MET A 84 -5.40 -12.21 -2.98
N THR A 85 -5.60 -12.68 -4.20
CA THR A 85 -4.55 -13.25 -5.05
C THR A 85 -3.69 -12.16 -5.71
N LYS A 86 -2.54 -12.57 -6.26
CA LYS A 86 -1.50 -11.65 -6.75
C LYS A 86 -1.64 -11.41 -8.26
N SER A 87 -1.05 -10.32 -8.75
CA SER A 87 -0.90 -10.08 -10.18
C SER A 87 0.15 -11.01 -10.77
N ILE A 88 -0.02 -11.38 -12.05
CA ILE A 88 0.91 -12.15 -12.86
C ILE A 88 2.12 -11.26 -13.17
N LYS A 89 3.27 -11.60 -12.59
CA LYS A 89 4.52 -10.82 -12.71
C LYS A 89 5.77 -11.69 -12.59
N PRO A 90 6.93 -11.23 -13.08
CA PRO A 90 8.21 -11.85 -12.76
C PRO A 90 8.50 -11.72 -11.26
N VAL A 91 9.10 -12.75 -10.64
CA VAL A 91 9.43 -12.79 -9.20
C VAL A 91 10.92 -12.64 -8.96
N ARG A 92 11.77 -13.29 -9.77
CA ARG A 92 13.24 -13.15 -9.86
C ARG A 92 13.79 -14.14 -10.91
N ALA A 93 14.96 -13.84 -11.48
CA ALA A 93 15.74 -14.79 -12.25
C ALA A 93 16.58 -15.65 -11.29
N GLN A 94 16.54 -16.97 -11.43
CA GLN A 94 17.46 -17.88 -10.75
C GLN A 94 18.32 -18.53 -11.84
N GLY A 95 19.49 -17.95 -12.11
CA GLY A 95 20.24 -18.23 -13.35
C GLY A 95 19.61 -17.51 -14.54
N ASP A 96 19.55 -18.18 -15.69
CA ASP A 96 19.00 -17.62 -16.95
C ASP A 96 17.47 -17.78 -17.10
N ALA A 97 16.82 -18.54 -16.20
CA ALA A 97 15.38 -18.79 -16.25
C ALA A 97 14.60 -17.75 -15.44
N ILE A 98 13.58 -17.15 -16.07
CA ILE A 98 12.64 -16.22 -15.43
C ILE A 98 11.62 -17.04 -14.62
N GLN A 99 11.54 -16.81 -13.30
CA GLN A 99 10.42 -17.31 -12.50
C GLN A 99 9.29 -16.29 -12.46
N TYR A 100 8.07 -16.78 -12.69
CA TYR A 100 6.84 -16.00 -12.60
C TYR A 100 6.14 -16.22 -11.25
N SER A 101 5.15 -15.39 -10.97
CA SER A 101 4.36 -15.45 -9.72
C SER A 101 3.47 -16.68 -9.61
N TYR A 102 3.34 -17.47 -10.67
CA TYR A 102 2.60 -18.72 -10.74
C TYR A 102 3.52 -19.81 -11.30
N GLU A 103 3.44 -21.01 -10.71
CA GLU A 103 4.31 -22.13 -11.06
C GLU A 103 3.99 -22.65 -12.46
N GLY A 104 5.03 -22.96 -13.26
CA GLY A 104 4.86 -23.54 -14.59
C GLY A 104 4.13 -22.65 -15.61
N LEU A 105 4.00 -21.34 -15.36
CA LEU A 105 3.40 -20.41 -16.31
C LEU A 105 4.23 -20.35 -17.61
N SER A 106 3.58 -20.56 -18.76
CA SER A 106 4.24 -20.48 -20.06
C SER A 106 4.60 -19.03 -20.41
N GLU A 107 5.60 -18.85 -21.28
CA GLU A 107 5.97 -17.52 -21.79
C GLU A 107 4.82 -16.85 -22.55
N ASP A 108 4.04 -17.63 -23.32
CA ASP A 108 2.88 -17.14 -24.06
C ASP A 108 1.77 -16.64 -23.12
N ASP A 109 1.43 -17.43 -22.09
CA ASP A 109 0.44 -17.02 -21.08
C ASP A 109 0.94 -15.79 -20.30
N PHE A 110 2.22 -15.75 -19.96
CA PHE A 110 2.80 -14.57 -19.34
C PHE A 110 2.72 -13.36 -20.27
N ALA A 111 3.08 -13.51 -21.55
CA ALA A 111 3.04 -12.43 -22.52
C ALA A 111 1.62 -11.87 -22.68
N GLN A 112 0.61 -12.73 -22.71
CA GLN A 112 -0.79 -12.33 -22.84
C GLN A 112 -1.37 -11.72 -21.55
N PHE A 113 -1.06 -12.30 -20.39
CA PHE A 113 -1.78 -12.01 -19.13
C PHE A 113 -0.96 -11.24 -18.08
N ARG A 114 0.30 -10.88 -18.36
CA ARG A 114 1.11 -10.06 -17.43
C ARG A 114 0.37 -8.80 -16.95
N GLY A 115 0.51 -8.52 -15.66
CA GLY A 115 -0.18 -7.43 -14.96
C GLY A 115 -1.60 -7.76 -14.50
N LEU A 116 -2.27 -8.76 -15.08
CA LEU A 116 -3.60 -9.19 -14.63
C LEU A 116 -3.52 -10.02 -13.34
N VAL A 117 -4.62 -10.12 -12.62
CA VAL A 117 -4.72 -10.85 -11.35
C VAL A 117 -5.18 -12.27 -11.61
N GLY A 118 -4.34 -13.25 -11.23
CA GLY A 118 -4.61 -14.68 -11.41
C GLY A 118 -5.15 -15.34 -10.15
N TYR A 119 -5.59 -16.59 -10.24
CA TYR A 119 -5.79 -17.48 -9.09
C TYR A 119 -5.15 -18.85 -9.36
N PRO A 120 -4.55 -19.47 -8.34
CA PRO A 120 -3.88 -20.75 -8.50
C PRO A 120 -4.87 -21.93 -8.46
N VAL A 121 -4.41 -23.10 -8.91
CA VAL A 121 -5.12 -24.37 -8.74
C VAL A 121 -5.43 -24.61 -7.26
N ALA A 122 -6.66 -25.05 -6.99
CA ALA A 122 -7.19 -25.24 -5.63
C ALA A 122 -7.27 -23.93 -4.83
N TYR A 123 -7.74 -22.86 -5.48
CA TYR A 123 -8.18 -21.64 -4.80
C TYR A 123 -9.65 -21.80 -4.34
N PRO A 124 -10.00 -21.48 -3.08
CA PRO A 124 -9.26 -20.63 -2.14
C PRO A 124 -8.32 -21.35 -1.16
N GLU A 125 -8.18 -22.67 -1.23
CA GLU A 125 -7.37 -23.46 -0.29
C GLU A 125 -5.87 -23.11 -0.37
N LYS A 126 -5.38 -22.71 -1.54
CA LYS A 126 -4.01 -22.27 -1.80
C LYS A 126 -3.97 -20.86 -2.41
N GLN A 127 -2.95 -20.08 -2.01
CA GLN A 127 -2.68 -18.75 -2.57
C GLN A 127 -1.46 -18.72 -3.51
N SER A 128 -0.81 -19.87 -3.71
CA SER A 128 0.33 -20.07 -4.60
C SER A 128 0.21 -21.43 -5.29
N GLY A 129 0.80 -21.54 -6.47
CA GLY A 129 0.76 -22.76 -7.29
C GLY A 129 0.65 -22.42 -8.78
N PRO A 130 0.35 -23.41 -9.63
CA PRO A 130 0.09 -23.21 -11.05
C PRO A 130 -1.13 -22.32 -11.29
N LEU A 131 -1.10 -21.51 -12.34
CA LEU A 131 -2.21 -20.62 -12.71
C LEU A 131 -3.41 -21.43 -13.19
N GLU A 132 -4.56 -21.32 -12.50
CA GLU A 132 -5.82 -21.95 -12.91
C GLU A 132 -6.66 -21.01 -13.78
N GLY A 133 -6.59 -19.70 -13.50
CA GLY A 133 -7.27 -18.69 -14.30
C GLY A 133 -7.06 -17.27 -13.80
N ILE A 134 -7.84 -16.34 -14.35
CA ILE A 134 -7.74 -14.91 -14.09
C ILE A 134 -9.07 -14.31 -13.64
N TRP A 135 -9.00 -13.22 -12.87
CA TRP A 135 -10.18 -12.51 -12.38
C TRP A 135 -10.70 -11.52 -13.41
N ALA A 136 -12.01 -11.55 -13.64
CA ALA A 136 -12.70 -10.64 -14.55
C ALA A 136 -13.95 -10.02 -13.91
N ILE A 137 -14.41 -8.93 -14.50
CA ILE A 137 -15.72 -8.36 -14.20
C ILE A 137 -16.80 -9.26 -14.80
N LYS A 138 -17.85 -9.55 -14.01
CA LYS A 138 -19.05 -10.28 -14.45
C LYS A 138 -20.16 -9.35 -14.93
N ASN A 139 -20.41 -8.26 -14.19
CA ASN A 139 -21.40 -7.19 -14.38
C ASN A 139 -20.90 -5.93 -13.61
N ALA A 140 -21.60 -4.79 -13.63
CA ALA A 140 -21.23 -3.61 -12.81
C ALA A 140 -20.99 -4.02 -11.33
N ASN A 141 -19.72 -4.08 -10.92
CA ASN A 141 -19.21 -4.51 -9.61
C ASN A 141 -19.23 -6.02 -9.29
N GLY A 142 -19.62 -6.87 -10.24
CA GLY A 142 -19.58 -8.34 -10.10
C GLY A 142 -18.19 -8.88 -10.42
N ILE A 143 -17.70 -9.83 -9.62
CA ILE A 143 -16.39 -10.48 -9.83
C ILE A 143 -16.63 -11.92 -10.28
N GLN A 144 -15.90 -12.38 -11.29
CA GLN A 144 -15.89 -13.78 -11.72
C GLN A 144 -14.48 -14.30 -11.91
N ARG A 145 -14.35 -15.62 -11.76
CA ARG A 145 -13.17 -16.39 -12.12
C ARG A 145 -13.34 -16.86 -13.56
N MET A 146 -12.37 -16.56 -14.42
CA MET A 146 -12.30 -17.11 -15.78
C MET A 146 -11.17 -18.14 -15.84
N PRO A 147 -11.44 -19.40 -16.17
CA PRO A 147 -10.40 -20.41 -16.38
C PRO A 147 -9.40 -19.97 -17.45
N ILE A 148 -8.13 -20.35 -17.29
CA ILE A 148 -7.06 -19.89 -18.19
C ILE A 148 -7.28 -20.34 -19.64
N GLN A 149 -7.89 -21.52 -19.84
CA GLN A 149 -8.20 -22.05 -21.18
C GLN A 149 -9.22 -21.17 -21.91
N GLU A 150 -10.20 -20.64 -21.20
CA GLU A 150 -11.19 -19.71 -21.76
C GLU A 150 -10.56 -18.34 -22.02
N ALA A 151 -9.76 -17.83 -21.07
CA ALA A 151 -9.09 -16.54 -21.16
C ALA A 151 -8.17 -16.41 -22.39
N ARG A 152 -7.53 -17.50 -22.84
CA ARG A 152 -6.68 -17.53 -24.03
C ARG A 152 -7.39 -17.09 -25.31
N SER A 153 -8.70 -17.32 -25.38
CA SER A 153 -9.51 -16.95 -26.55
C SER A 153 -10.02 -15.50 -26.49
N VAL A 154 -9.79 -14.78 -25.38
CA VAL A 154 -10.30 -13.43 -25.19
C VAL A 154 -9.34 -12.39 -25.78
N GLN A 155 -9.85 -11.62 -26.73
CA GLN A 155 -9.08 -10.55 -27.39
C GLN A 155 -9.06 -9.26 -26.56
N ASP A 156 -10.21 -8.84 -26.03
CA ASP A 156 -10.30 -7.65 -25.18
C ASP A 156 -10.14 -8.02 -23.70
N LEU A 157 -8.97 -7.68 -23.15
CA LEU A 157 -8.64 -7.93 -21.76
C LEU A 157 -8.99 -6.75 -20.83
N SER A 158 -9.69 -5.71 -21.31
CA SER A 158 -10.02 -4.52 -20.51
C SER A 158 -10.96 -4.80 -19.33
N GLY A 159 -11.71 -5.91 -19.37
CA GLY A 159 -12.58 -6.37 -18.28
C GLY A 159 -11.89 -7.16 -17.16
N PHE A 160 -10.58 -7.39 -17.24
CA PHE A 160 -9.84 -8.21 -16.28
C PHE A 160 -9.11 -7.39 -15.23
N PHE A 161 -9.06 -7.90 -14.00
CA PHE A 161 -8.48 -7.17 -12.88
C PHE A 161 -6.96 -7.03 -13.00
N THR A 162 -6.43 -5.87 -12.63
CA THR A 162 -5.01 -5.56 -12.41
C THR A 162 -4.76 -5.15 -10.96
N GLY A 163 -3.50 -4.87 -10.62
CA GLY A 163 -3.14 -4.18 -9.37
C GLY A 163 -3.57 -2.70 -9.38
N ASP A 164 -3.59 -2.10 -8.20
CA ASP A 164 -3.90 -0.69 -7.97
C ASP A 164 -2.68 0.07 -7.44
N TYR A 165 -2.85 1.34 -7.09
CA TYR A 165 -1.86 2.13 -6.37
C TYR A 165 -1.89 1.78 -4.89
N ASP A 166 -0.97 0.90 -4.52
CA ASP A 166 -0.84 0.38 -3.17
C ASP A 166 -0.27 1.45 -2.23
N MET A 167 -1.17 2.15 -1.54
CA MET A 167 -0.83 3.25 -0.63
C MET A 167 -0.08 2.70 0.60
N HIS A 168 1.11 3.27 0.81
CA HIS A 168 1.98 2.89 1.90
C HIS A 168 1.73 3.79 3.13
N ASP A 169 1.94 5.11 3.04
CA ASP A 169 1.69 6.10 4.10
C ASP A 169 0.63 7.11 3.73
N LEU A 170 -0.07 7.63 4.74
CA LEU A 170 -0.94 8.80 4.63
C LEU A 170 -0.82 9.67 5.88
N LEU A 171 -0.29 10.88 5.71
CA LEU A 171 -0.05 11.85 6.76
C LEU A 171 -0.78 13.15 6.45
N LYS A 172 -1.32 13.81 7.48
CA LYS A 172 -1.94 15.13 7.42
C LYS A 172 -1.11 16.13 8.21
N PHE A 173 -0.87 17.29 7.62
CA PHE A 173 -0.19 18.41 8.24
C PHE A 173 -1.22 19.49 8.56
N SER A 174 -1.23 19.93 9.82
CA SER A 174 -2.16 20.94 10.33
C SER A 174 -1.48 21.73 11.44
N HIS A 175 -1.45 23.06 11.33
CA HIS A 175 -0.92 23.96 12.36
C HIS A 175 0.47 23.57 12.90
N GLY A 176 1.39 23.18 12.02
CA GLY A 176 2.74 22.75 12.39
C GLY A 176 2.84 21.36 13.04
N ARG A 177 1.73 20.62 13.13
CA ARG A 177 1.69 19.22 13.57
C ARG A 177 1.48 18.30 12.37
N CYS A 178 2.10 17.12 12.44
CA CYS A 178 1.90 16.03 11.49
C CYS A 178 1.23 14.86 12.20
N ASN A 179 0.07 14.43 11.70
CA ASN A 179 -0.66 13.27 12.20
C ASN A 179 -0.77 12.21 11.10
N ARG A 180 -0.54 10.95 11.46
CA ARG A 180 -0.84 9.83 10.58
C ARG A 180 -2.35 9.60 10.55
N ILE A 181 -2.91 9.48 9.36
CA ILE A 181 -4.32 9.10 9.20
C ILE A 181 -4.45 7.59 9.44
N LEU A 182 -5.38 7.22 10.32
CA LEU A 182 -5.59 5.82 10.68
C LEU A 182 -6.46 5.09 9.65
N ALA A 183 -6.13 3.83 9.38
CA ALA A 183 -6.86 3.05 8.40
C ALA A 183 -8.28 2.75 8.88
N GLY A 184 -9.23 2.81 7.94
CA GLY A 184 -10.65 2.61 8.20
C GLY A 184 -11.40 3.85 8.72
N THR A 185 -10.72 4.98 8.93
CA THR A 185 -11.37 6.21 9.42
C THR A 185 -12.09 6.98 8.31
N PRO A 186 -13.08 7.84 8.67
CA PRO A 186 -13.68 8.80 7.73
C PRO A 186 -12.66 9.73 7.07
N ASP A 187 -11.60 10.10 7.80
CA ASP A 187 -10.51 10.92 7.29
C ASP A 187 -9.73 10.21 6.19
N GLU A 188 -9.43 8.92 6.36
CA GLU A 188 -8.80 8.11 5.32
C GLU A 188 -9.69 8.01 4.08
N ALA A 189 -10.98 7.71 4.27
CA ALA A 189 -11.92 7.63 3.17
C ALA A 189 -12.01 8.96 2.40
N SER A 190 -12.03 10.08 3.10
CA SER A 190 -12.11 11.42 2.51
C SER A 190 -10.82 11.81 1.78
N ALA A 191 -9.65 11.44 2.32
CA ALA A 191 -8.38 11.64 1.64
C ALA A 191 -8.28 10.80 0.36
N ILE A 192 -8.63 9.50 0.42
CA ILE A 192 -8.64 8.61 -0.75
C ILE A 192 -9.60 9.14 -1.83
N ASP A 193 -10.80 9.61 -1.45
CA ASP A 193 -11.74 10.21 -2.39
C ASP A 193 -11.17 11.49 -3.01
N ALA A 194 -10.46 12.34 -2.26
CA ALA A 194 -9.84 13.54 -2.80
C ALA A 194 -8.76 13.21 -3.86
N PHE A 195 -7.91 12.22 -3.60
CA PHE A 195 -6.91 11.76 -4.56
C PHE A 195 -7.56 11.12 -5.80
N ASN A 196 -8.49 10.17 -5.61
CA ASN A 196 -9.19 9.53 -6.73
C ASN A 196 -9.99 10.57 -7.55
N SER A 197 -10.66 11.53 -6.91
CA SER A 197 -11.38 12.59 -7.64
C SER A 197 -10.45 13.40 -8.54
N ALA A 198 -9.25 13.75 -8.04
CA ALA A 198 -8.27 14.49 -8.82
C ALA A 198 -7.73 13.67 -10.00
N ILE A 199 -7.43 12.39 -9.79
CA ILE A 199 -7.03 11.43 -10.84
C ILE A 199 -8.11 11.31 -11.92
N LEU A 200 -9.36 11.07 -11.52
CA LEU A 200 -10.47 10.87 -12.45
C LEU A 200 -10.82 12.13 -13.24
N ASN A 201 -10.52 13.33 -12.72
CA ASN A 201 -10.75 14.56 -13.47
C ASN A 201 -9.82 14.70 -14.68
N GLU A 202 -8.63 14.10 -14.65
CA GLU A 202 -7.72 14.05 -15.79
C GLU A 202 -7.93 12.79 -16.66
N ASP A 203 -8.52 11.72 -16.12
CA ASP A 203 -8.81 10.46 -16.82
C ASP A 203 -10.32 10.28 -17.07
N LYS A 204 -10.84 10.96 -18.10
CA LYS A 204 -12.28 11.00 -18.42
C LYS A 204 -12.88 9.63 -18.70
N GLU A 205 -12.14 8.75 -19.38
CA GLU A 205 -12.63 7.40 -19.68
C GLU A 205 -12.80 6.59 -18.40
N ARG A 206 -11.80 6.60 -17.52
CA ARG A 206 -11.87 5.94 -16.23
C ARG A 206 -12.96 6.56 -15.34
N LYS A 207 -13.14 7.89 -15.37
CA LYS A 207 -14.23 8.59 -14.68
C LYS A 207 -15.59 8.07 -15.09
N ASN A 208 -15.84 7.92 -16.40
CA ASN A 208 -17.09 7.37 -16.90
C ASN A 208 -17.33 5.94 -16.41
N ARG A 209 -16.28 5.09 -16.37
CA ARG A 209 -16.38 3.72 -15.82
C ARG A 209 -16.68 3.72 -14.32
N VAL A 210 -16.06 4.61 -13.54
CA VAL A 210 -16.37 4.77 -12.11
C VAL A 210 -17.81 5.20 -11.90
N THR A 211 -18.28 6.23 -12.63
CA THR A 211 -19.67 6.69 -12.55
C THR A 211 -20.65 5.59 -12.92
N ALA A 212 -20.39 4.83 -14.00
CA ALA A 212 -21.23 3.72 -14.41
C ALA A 212 -21.25 2.59 -13.36
N SER A 213 -20.11 2.27 -12.75
CA SER A 213 -20.03 1.20 -11.74
C SER A 213 -20.75 1.59 -10.44
N LEU A 214 -20.76 2.87 -10.07
CA LEU A 214 -21.42 3.37 -8.87
C LEU A 214 -22.87 3.84 -9.11
N ALA A 215 -23.40 3.74 -10.32
CA ALA A 215 -24.74 4.24 -10.65
C ALA A 215 -25.87 3.64 -9.79
N ALA A 216 -25.71 2.39 -9.35
CA ALA A 216 -26.67 1.70 -8.48
C ALA A 216 -26.49 2.02 -6.97
N THR A 217 -25.39 2.68 -6.59
CA THR A 217 -25.04 3.04 -5.21
C THR A 217 -24.38 4.43 -5.18
N PRO A 218 -25.09 5.51 -5.55
CA PRO A 218 -24.53 6.85 -5.73
C PRO A 218 -23.91 7.44 -4.45
N GLU A 219 -24.32 6.96 -3.28
CA GLU A 219 -23.77 7.32 -1.98
C GLU A 219 -22.45 6.62 -1.64
N ALA A 220 -22.05 5.62 -2.43
CA ALA A 220 -20.82 4.89 -2.23
C ALA A 220 -19.59 5.77 -2.51
N ARG A 221 -18.54 5.57 -1.70
CA ARG A 221 -17.23 6.21 -1.87
C ARG A 221 -16.60 5.81 -3.21
N LEU A 222 -15.76 6.66 -3.80
CA LEU A 222 -15.16 6.40 -5.11
C LEU A 222 -14.33 5.12 -5.12
N ARG A 223 -13.61 4.85 -4.02
CA ARG A 223 -12.80 3.63 -3.83
C ARG A 223 -13.59 2.31 -3.90
N ALA A 224 -14.92 2.37 -3.76
CA ALA A 224 -15.79 1.20 -3.91
C ALA A 224 -15.79 0.69 -5.37
N SER A 225 -15.64 1.59 -6.33
CA SER A 225 -15.51 1.23 -7.74
C SER A 225 -14.24 0.43 -8.00
N GLU A 226 -14.34 -0.59 -8.85
CA GLU A 226 -13.20 -1.33 -9.37
C GLU A 226 -12.31 -0.47 -10.26
N TYR A 227 -12.80 0.66 -10.78
CA TYR A 227 -12.02 1.51 -11.67
C TYR A 227 -11.27 2.63 -10.94
N ALA A 228 -11.44 2.79 -9.62
CA ALA A 228 -10.62 3.67 -8.81
C ALA A 228 -9.18 3.13 -8.71
N LEU A 229 -8.19 4.03 -8.74
CA LEU A 229 -6.77 3.64 -8.72
C LEU A 229 -6.20 3.51 -7.31
N ILE A 230 -6.79 4.17 -6.32
CA ILE A 230 -6.44 3.97 -4.91
C ILE A 230 -7.64 3.28 -4.26
N ARG A 231 -7.56 1.96 -4.06
CA ARG A 231 -8.71 1.18 -3.56
C ARG A 231 -8.67 0.92 -2.06
N HIS A 232 -7.49 0.92 -1.45
CA HIS A 232 -7.32 0.60 -0.03
C HIS A 232 -6.64 1.73 0.76
N GLY A 233 -6.73 1.58 2.07
CA GLY A 233 -6.05 2.42 3.04
C GLY A 233 -4.54 2.19 3.12
N ALA A 234 -3.87 3.04 3.87
CA ALA A 234 -2.41 3.03 3.99
C ALA A 234 -1.96 1.77 4.76
N GLN A 235 -1.11 0.93 4.13
CA GLN A 235 -0.60 -0.31 4.74
C GLN A 235 0.16 -0.08 6.06
N THR A 236 0.79 1.09 6.21
CA THR A 236 1.58 1.47 7.38
C THR A 236 0.75 1.88 8.60
N SER A 237 -0.58 1.92 8.48
CA SER A 237 -1.47 2.09 9.63
C SER A 237 -1.55 0.80 10.45
N PHE A 238 -0.37 0.30 10.83
CA PHE A 238 -0.14 -0.99 11.44
C PHE A 238 -0.82 -1.14 12.81
N PHE A 239 -1.20 -0.04 13.46
CA PHE A 239 -2.12 -0.10 14.61
C PHE A 239 -3.48 -0.68 14.20
N SER A 240 -4.11 -0.20 13.13
CA SER A 240 -5.40 -0.72 12.63
C SER A 240 -5.32 -2.19 12.16
N TYR A 241 -4.18 -2.62 11.61
CA TYR A 241 -3.98 -4.01 11.17
C TYR A 241 -3.66 -4.98 12.31
N LEU A 242 -2.95 -4.52 13.35
CA LEU A 242 -2.71 -5.28 14.57
C LEU A 242 -4.00 -5.56 15.35
N LEU A 243 -4.95 -4.64 15.28
CA LEU A 243 -6.30 -4.87 15.79
C LEU A 243 -6.98 -5.99 15.00
N GLY A 244 -6.92 -5.94 13.66
CA GLY A 244 -7.71 -6.78 12.76
C GLY A 244 -9.01 -6.08 12.33
N PRO A 245 -9.70 -6.55 11.27
CA PRO A 245 -10.93 -5.91 10.78
C PRO A 245 -12.01 -5.85 11.87
N GLY A 246 -12.51 -4.65 12.19
CA GLY A 246 -13.58 -4.45 13.18
C GLY A 246 -13.17 -4.65 14.64
N ARG A 247 -11.87 -4.67 14.93
CA ARG A 247 -11.35 -4.81 16.29
C ARG A 247 -10.83 -3.48 16.81
N HIS A 248 -10.99 -3.26 18.10
CA HIS A 248 -10.59 -2.04 18.81
C HIS A 248 -9.48 -2.29 19.83
N GLU A 249 -9.09 -3.55 20.02
CA GLU A 249 -8.01 -3.97 20.91
C GLU A 249 -7.10 -5.02 20.24
N LEU A 250 -5.80 -4.91 20.46
CA LEU A 250 -4.78 -5.90 20.13
C LEU A 250 -5.03 -7.16 20.96
N GLU A 251 -5.11 -8.32 20.30
CA GLU A 251 -5.08 -9.59 21.00
C GLU A 251 -3.69 -9.78 21.65
N VAL A 252 -3.70 -10.13 22.94
CA VAL A 252 -2.47 -10.48 23.66
C VAL A 252 -1.93 -11.77 23.05
N PRO A 253 -0.73 -11.79 22.45
CA PRO A 253 -0.24 -12.98 21.77
C PRO A 253 -0.06 -14.14 22.76
N GLU A 254 -0.64 -15.30 22.45
CA GLU A 254 -0.49 -16.53 23.24
C GLU A 254 0.98 -17.00 23.28
N ASN A 255 1.75 -16.69 22.23
CA ASN A 255 3.18 -16.96 22.16
C ASN A 255 3.99 -15.67 22.40
N PRO A 256 4.77 -15.57 23.50
CA PRO A 256 5.56 -14.37 23.82
C PRO A 256 6.74 -14.13 22.86
N LYS A 257 6.91 -14.95 21.81
CA LYS A 257 7.99 -14.79 20.84
C LYS A 257 7.65 -13.88 19.65
N PHE A 258 6.38 -13.66 19.32
CA PHE A 258 5.96 -12.90 18.14
C PHE A 258 4.72 -12.05 18.45
N LEU A 259 4.64 -10.86 17.86
CA LEU A 259 3.37 -10.15 17.78
C LEU A 259 2.48 -10.83 16.73
N GLN A 260 1.16 -10.81 16.95
CA GLN A 260 0.22 -11.28 15.92
C GLN A 260 0.45 -10.46 14.64
N LEU A 261 0.43 -11.10 13.46
CA LEU A 261 0.65 -10.47 12.15
C LEU A 261 2.05 -9.85 11.89
N GLU A 262 3.03 -10.05 12.78
CA GLU A 262 4.39 -9.50 12.59
C GLU A 262 5.08 -9.97 11.30
N ALA A 263 4.83 -11.21 10.88
CA ALA A 263 5.37 -11.73 9.61
C ALA A 263 4.79 -11.01 8.38
N ALA A 264 3.57 -10.46 8.47
CA ALA A 264 2.94 -9.74 7.37
C ALA A 264 3.60 -8.37 7.12
N VAL A 265 4.05 -7.70 8.18
CA VAL A 265 4.73 -6.38 8.10
C VAL A 265 6.22 -6.46 7.84
N ASN A 266 6.91 -7.50 8.35
CA ASN A 266 8.35 -7.66 8.12
C ASN A 266 8.72 -7.90 6.64
N ASN A 267 7.73 -8.16 5.78
CA ASN A 267 7.89 -8.36 4.34
C ASN A 267 7.42 -7.17 3.49
N ILE A 268 7.13 -6.01 4.11
CA ILE A 268 6.77 -4.80 3.36
C ILE A 268 8.00 -4.31 2.60
N ASP A 269 7.81 -4.07 1.30
CA ASP A 269 8.85 -3.59 0.40
C ASP A 269 9.24 -2.15 0.80
N PRO A 270 10.51 -1.90 1.18
CA PRO A 270 10.96 -0.58 1.58
C PRO A 270 11.27 0.33 0.39
N ASN A 271 10.94 -0.09 -0.85
CA ASN A 271 10.97 0.77 -2.03
C ASN A 271 9.64 1.51 -2.18
N ILE A 272 9.63 2.79 -1.82
CA ILE A 272 8.42 3.63 -1.84
C ILE A 272 8.67 4.95 -2.58
N CYS A 273 7.61 5.51 -3.15
CA CYS A 273 7.58 6.89 -3.61
C CYS A 273 6.72 7.70 -2.65
N ILE A 274 7.25 8.77 -2.07
CA ILE A 274 6.49 9.68 -1.20
C ILE A 274 6.29 11.04 -1.89
N PHE A 275 5.06 11.54 -1.84
CA PHE A 275 4.68 12.91 -2.17
C PHE A 275 4.54 13.67 -0.86
N ASP A 276 5.24 14.79 -0.72
CA ASP A 276 5.24 15.61 0.48
C ASP A 276 4.13 16.70 0.45
N PRO A 277 3.91 17.45 1.55
CA PRO A 277 2.88 18.50 1.60
C PRO A 277 3.17 19.70 0.68
N GLN A 278 4.37 19.82 0.15
CA GLN A 278 4.77 20.81 -0.84
C GLN A 278 4.57 20.28 -2.27
N GLY A 279 4.16 19.02 -2.42
CA GLY A 279 4.00 18.33 -3.69
C GLY A 279 5.33 17.99 -4.36
N GLN A 280 6.44 17.98 -3.63
CA GLN A 280 7.67 17.34 -4.08
C GLN A 280 7.51 15.82 -3.92
N ALA A 281 8.19 15.05 -4.78
CA ALA A 281 8.10 13.60 -4.76
C ALA A 281 9.49 13.00 -4.63
N TYR A 282 9.63 11.93 -3.88
CA TYR A 282 10.92 11.29 -3.61
C TYR A 282 10.77 9.78 -3.77
N ILE A 283 11.69 9.16 -4.49
CA ILE A 283 11.84 7.70 -4.51
C ILE A 283 12.82 7.35 -3.41
N LEU A 284 12.36 6.56 -2.44
CA LEU A 284 13.12 6.12 -1.27
C LEU A 284 13.42 4.62 -1.42
N LYS A 285 14.68 4.31 -1.70
CA LYS A 285 15.19 2.96 -1.96
C LYS A 285 15.71 2.35 -0.68
N GLY A 286 14.80 1.77 0.10
CA GLY A 286 15.17 1.03 1.30
C GLY A 286 15.08 1.86 2.59
N VAL A 287 15.31 1.15 3.70
CA VAL A 287 15.08 1.69 5.05
C VAL A 287 15.98 2.89 5.37
N ALA A 288 17.19 2.98 4.82
CA ALA A 288 18.11 4.09 5.07
C ALA A 288 17.62 5.42 4.46
N GLU A 289 17.07 5.38 3.24
CA GLU A 289 16.51 6.57 2.58
C GLU A 289 15.17 6.97 3.22
N ILE A 290 14.34 5.98 3.62
CA ILE A 290 13.14 6.24 4.44
C ILE A 290 13.52 6.94 5.73
N TYR A 291 14.49 6.42 6.48
CA TYR A 291 14.98 7.10 7.68
C TYR A 291 15.43 8.53 7.39
N SER A 292 16.27 8.71 6.37
CA SER A 292 16.83 10.01 6.02
C SER A 292 15.74 11.03 5.71
N TYR A 293 14.74 10.64 4.92
CA TYR A 293 13.59 11.49 4.61
C TYR A 293 12.84 11.88 5.88
N TYR A 294 12.49 10.91 6.72
CA TYR A 294 11.71 11.17 7.93
C TYR A 294 12.50 12.01 8.95
N ALA A 295 13.82 11.85 9.04
CA ALA A 295 14.67 12.67 9.91
C ALA A 295 14.75 14.12 9.44
N LEU A 296 15.06 14.33 8.15
CA LEU A 296 15.21 15.67 7.58
C LEU A 296 13.91 16.49 7.63
N ASN A 297 12.76 15.81 7.62
CA ASN A 297 11.45 16.45 7.67
C ASN A 297 10.83 16.50 9.07
N ASN A 298 11.58 16.16 10.12
CA ASN A 298 11.08 16.09 11.50
C ASN A 298 9.83 15.18 11.66
N LEU A 299 9.81 14.08 10.92
CA LEU A 299 8.73 13.09 10.87
C LEU A 299 9.09 11.79 11.60
N LEU A 300 10.22 11.69 12.30
CA LEU A 300 10.63 10.42 12.92
C LEU A 300 9.60 9.83 13.89
N ASP A 301 8.72 10.64 14.48
CA ASP A 301 7.62 10.13 15.32
C ASP A 301 6.49 9.45 14.54
N GLN A 302 6.50 9.62 13.22
CA GLN A 302 5.58 9.04 12.25
C GLN A 302 6.21 7.87 11.50
N ILE A 303 7.51 7.58 11.62
CA ILE A 303 8.11 6.49 10.84
C ILE A 303 7.48 5.15 11.23
N PRO A 304 7.07 4.30 10.27
CA PRO A 304 6.49 3.01 10.59
C PRO A 304 7.50 2.13 11.34
N PHE A 305 7.19 1.79 12.60
CA PHE A 305 8.15 1.15 13.50
C PHE A 305 8.51 -0.29 13.09
N TYR A 306 7.71 -0.94 12.26
CA TYR A 306 7.95 -2.31 11.82
C TYR A 306 9.19 -2.44 10.92
N TYR A 307 9.62 -1.37 10.24
CA TYR A 307 10.90 -1.36 9.51
C TYR A 307 12.09 -1.72 10.40
N PHE A 308 11.94 -1.53 11.71
CA PHE A 308 12.99 -1.69 12.71
C PHE A 308 12.71 -2.85 13.66
N PHE A 309 11.65 -3.64 13.48
CA PHE A 309 11.36 -4.76 14.37
C PHE A 309 12.50 -5.78 14.41
N LYS A 310 13.09 -6.08 13.25
CA LYS A 310 14.25 -6.98 13.17
C LYS A 310 15.46 -6.42 13.93
N ASP A 311 15.73 -5.14 13.76
CA ASP A 311 16.84 -4.46 14.44
C ASP A 311 16.59 -4.36 15.95
N LEU A 312 15.36 -4.03 16.37
CA LEU A 312 14.95 -3.92 17.77
C LEU A 312 15.08 -5.26 18.49
N ARG A 313 14.78 -6.38 17.80
CA ARG A 313 14.97 -7.74 18.31
C ARG A 313 16.43 -8.12 18.53
N SER A 314 17.34 -7.55 17.75
CA SER A 314 18.78 -7.77 17.93
C SER A 314 19.39 -6.95 19.07
N ASP A 315 18.63 -6.03 19.67
CA ASP A 315 19.10 -5.20 20.78
C ASP A 315 19.09 -5.97 22.11
N PRO A 316 20.25 -6.15 22.79
CA PRO A 316 20.33 -6.84 24.08
C PRO A 316 19.50 -6.19 25.21
N LEU A 317 19.16 -4.90 25.07
CA LEU A 317 18.34 -4.16 26.03
C LEU A 317 16.83 -4.31 25.76
N TYR A 318 16.44 -4.89 24.63
CA TYR A 318 15.04 -5.20 24.32
C TYR A 318 14.56 -6.42 25.12
N LYS A 319 14.18 -6.18 26.38
CA LYS A 319 13.57 -7.20 27.25
C LYS A 319 12.08 -7.37 26.90
N LYS A 320 11.70 -8.55 26.43
CA LYS A 320 10.35 -8.91 25.99
C LYS A 320 9.32 -8.81 27.13
N GLU A 321 8.52 -7.76 27.10
CA GLU A 321 7.19 -7.75 27.72
C GLU A 321 6.14 -7.39 26.66
N LEU A 322 6.02 -8.22 25.62
CA LEU A 322 5.02 -8.01 24.55
C LEU A 322 3.58 -7.91 25.08
N LYS A 323 3.31 -8.53 26.24
CA LYS A 323 2.04 -8.39 26.98
C LYS A 323 1.83 -6.96 27.50
N LYS A 324 2.88 -6.30 27.99
CA LYS A 324 2.82 -4.89 28.40
C LYS A 324 2.68 -3.98 27.19
N PHE A 325 3.33 -4.33 26.09
CA PHE A 325 3.23 -3.62 24.81
C PHE A 325 1.81 -3.61 24.25
N SER A 326 1.13 -4.76 24.19
CA SER A 326 -0.28 -4.82 23.76
C SER A 326 -1.19 -4.00 24.68
N ILE A 327 -0.95 -4.03 26.00
CA ILE A 327 -1.72 -3.24 26.98
C ILE A 327 -1.51 -1.73 26.79
N GLU A 328 -0.27 -1.28 26.59
CA GLU A 328 0.04 0.15 26.38
C GLU A 328 -0.54 0.67 25.06
N ILE A 329 -0.50 -0.13 23.99
CA ILE A 329 -1.10 0.23 22.71
C ILE A 329 -2.63 0.32 22.83
N ASN A 330 -3.28 -0.66 23.45
CA ASN A 330 -4.73 -0.63 23.67
C ASN A 330 -5.14 0.60 24.50
N SER A 331 -4.33 0.96 25.49
CA SER A 331 -4.55 2.16 26.31
C SER A 331 -4.44 3.45 25.47
N TYR A 332 -3.46 3.51 24.56
CA TYR A 332 -3.30 4.65 23.63
C TYR A 332 -4.48 4.76 22.65
N ILE A 333 -4.89 3.64 22.03
CA ILE A 333 -6.03 3.59 21.10
C ILE A 333 -7.31 4.07 21.80
N LYS A 334 -7.56 3.59 23.01
CA LYS A 334 -8.71 4.02 23.82
C LYS A 334 -8.69 5.53 24.12
N GLY A 335 -7.51 6.10 24.39
CA GLY A 335 -7.33 7.54 24.57
C GLY A 335 -7.67 8.34 23.31
N CYS A 336 -7.19 7.90 22.14
CA CYS A 336 -7.51 8.54 20.86
C CYS A 336 -9.01 8.51 20.53
N MET A 337 -9.73 7.46 20.92
CA MET A 337 -11.17 7.35 20.69
C MET A 337 -12.02 8.21 21.66
N GLN A 338 -11.50 8.54 22.83
CA GLN A 338 -12.22 9.36 23.82
C GLN A 338 -12.18 10.86 23.47
N GLU A 339 -11.10 11.33 22.84
CA GLU A 339 -10.97 12.72 22.38
C GLU A 339 -11.91 13.07 21.21
N GLU A 340 -12.48 12.09 20.50
CA GLU A 340 -13.46 12.32 19.41
C GLU A 340 -14.90 12.52 19.91
N THR A 341 -15.18 12.26 21.19
CA THR A 341 -16.52 12.37 21.80
C THR A 341 -16.70 13.58 22.72
N SER A 342 -15.70 14.46 22.82
CA SER A 342 -15.66 15.62 23.71
C SER A 342 -15.64 16.96 22.98
#